data_AF-A0A7S1SFV3-F1
#
_entry.id   AF-A0A7S1SFV3-F1
#
_cell.length_a   1.000
_cell.length_b   1.000
_cell.length_c   1.000
_cell.angle_alpha   90.00
_cell.angle_beta   90.00
_cell.angle_gamma   90.00
#
_symmetry.space_group_name_H-M   'P 1'
#
loop_
_entity.id
_entity.type
_entity.pdbx_description
1 polymer ?
#
loop_
_entity_poly.entity_id
_entity_poly.type
_entity_poly.pdbx_seq_one_letter_code
_entity_poly.pdbx_strand_id
1 'polypeptide(L)'
;DGQKDDKGGRPSERSGKSFFAEKSSPTRSMFAESDFFHAAAKLLMERMHRMHPISLTYFVWTFARAGVVVPDFMRAVGDHMCNTGRIPMCDRCSLGTMVWNFSKCSVRHDRYFELTAAECVRPNRTRSLAPRNFQNTLIAYSRMRHWHEKYVDAMARGLRRLLDVQNPKFPKCDRKVLFAYTCKDGSEVLADAFRISSLSVILRAFQSLRAGAPGQPPALK
;
A
#
# COMPACT_ATOMS: atom_id res chain seq x y z
N ASP A 1 -35.57 8.96 -50.44
CA ASP A 1 -34.48 9.92 -50.17
C ASP A 1 -34.76 10.60 -48.84
N GLY A 2 -34.17 10.20 -47.73
CA GLY A 2 -32.75 10.34 -47.36
C GLY A 2 -32.73 11.26 -46.13
N GLN A 3 -32.84 10.74 -44.89
CA GLN A 3 -31.79 10.18 -44.03
C GLN A 3 -31.02 11.25 -43.21
N LYS A 4 -31.07 11.07 -41.86
CA LYS A 4 -30.16 11.55 -40.78
C LYS A 4 -30.30 13.03 -40.37
N ASP A 5 -30.24 13.44 -39.10
CA ASP A 5 -29.36 12.97 -38.02
C ASP A 5 -30.01 12.81 -36.63
N ASP A 6 -29.57 11.73 -36.00
CA ASP A 6 -29.82 11.21 -34.66
C ASP A 6 -28.92 11.95 -33.63
N LYS A 7 -29.51 12.72 -32.71
CA LYS A 7 -28.80 13.29 -31.55
C LYS A 7 -28.99 12.40 -30.33
N GLY A 8 -28.24 11.29 -30.32
CA GLY A 8 -28.06 10.43 -29.15
C GLY A 8 -27.36 11.16 -28.01
N GLY A 9 -28.13 11.65 -27.04
CA GLY A 9 -27.65 12.01 -25.71
C GLY A 9 -27.23 10.74 -24.97
N ARG A 10 -25.91 10.53 -24.78
CA ARG A 10 -25.41 9.40 -23.97
C ARG A 10 -25.86 9.54 -22.52
N PRO A 11 -26.35 8.46 -21.88
CA PRO A 11 -26.65 8.47 -20.46
C PRO A 11 -25.36 8.66 -19.65
N SER A 12 -25.45 9.56 -18.68
CA SER A 12 -24.50 9.75 -17.60
C SER A 12 -24.44 8.50 -16.71
N GLU A 13 -23.59 7.54 -17.05
CA GLU A 13 -23.16 6.48 -16.14
C GLU A 13 -21.65 6.58 -15.91
N ARG A 14 -21.24 7.51 -15.04
CA ARG A 14 -19.94 7.40 -14.35
C ARG A 14 -20.08 6.38 -13.22
N SER A 15 -20.25 5.12 -13.58
CA SER A 15 -19.99 3.99 -12.69
C SER A 15 -18.49 4.03 -12.38
N GLY A 16 -18.15 4.30 -11.11
CA GLY A 16 -16.78 4.33 -10.62
C GLY A 16 -16.11 2.98 -10.80
N LYS A 17 -15.43 2.78 -11.94
CA LYS A 17 -14.61 1.59 -12.18
C LYS A 17 -13.52 1.54 -11.10
N SER A 18 -13.58 0.50 -10.26
CA SER A 18 -12.58 0.22 -9.24
C SER A 18 -11.17 0.28 -9.84
N PHE A 19 -10.27 1.03 -9.20
CA PHE A 19 -8.83 1.10 -9.50
C PHE A 19 -8.15 -0.29 -9.57
N PHE A 20 -8.83 -1.34 -9.10
CA PHE A 20 -8.26 -2.67 -8.89
C PHE A 20 -9.00 -3.79 -9.64
N ALA A 21 -9.87 -3.49 -10.61
CA ALA A 21 -10.55 -4.55 -11.36
C ALA A 21 -9.59 -5.45 -12.17
N GLU A 22 -9.98 -6.72 -12.20
CA GLU A 22 -9.28 -7.92 -12.67
C GLU A 22 -9.35 -8.00 -14.20
N LYS A 23 -8.33 -7.47 -14.88
CA LYS A 23 -7.99 -7.93 -16.23
C LYS A 23 -6.52 -8.30 -16.17
N SER A 24 -6.23 -9.53 -16.61
CA SER A 24 -4.90 -10.13 -16.62
C SER A 24 -3.84 -9.09 -16.93
N SER A 25 -3.05 -8.75 -15.92
CA SER A 25 -2.05 -7.71 -16.04
C SER A 25 -1.00 -8.21 -17.05
N PRO A 26 -0.58 -7.40 -18.05
CA PRO A 26 0.55 -7.76 -18.91
C PRO A 26 1.85 -7.99 -18.13
N THR A 27 1.85 -7.74 -16.81
CA THR A 27 2.93 -8.09 -15.90
C THR A 27 2.96 -9.59 -15.54
N ARG A 28 1.84 -10.35 -15.58
CA ARG A 28 1.86 -11.78 -15.18
C ARG A 28 2.72 -12.64 -16.11
N SER A 29 2.73 -12.33 -17.41
CA SER A 29 3.55 -13.03 -18.41
C SER A 29 5.05 -12.78 -18.25
N MET A 30 5.45 -11.79 -17.45
CA MET A 30 6.86 -11.53 -17.12
C MET A 30 7.38 -12.39 -15.96
N PHE A 31 6.51 -13.17 -15.31
CA PHE A 31 6.86 -14.00 -14.15
C PHE A 31 6.74 -15.50 -14.47
N ALA A 32 7.52 -16.29 -13.74
CA ALA A 32 7.44 -17.75 -13.76
C ALA A 32 6.03 -18.27 -13.40
N GLU A 33 5.78 -19.54 -13.68
CA GLU A 33 4.50 -20.17 -13.38
C GLU A 33 4.20 -20.28 -11.88
N SER A 34 2.92 -20.37 -11.55
CA SER A 34 2.45 -20.42 -10.15
C SER A 34 3.13 -21.54 -9.36
N ASP A 35 3.41 -22.69 -9.99
CA ASP A 35 4.06 -23.83 -9.33
C ASP A 35 5.47 -23.52 -8.84
N PHE A 36 6.22 -22.71 -9.61
CA PHE A 36 7.54 -22.22 -9.17
C PHE A 36 7.42 -21.43 -7.87
N PHE A 37 6.44 -20.53 -7.77
CA PHE A 37 6.22 -19.72 -6.56
C PHE A 37 5.83 -20.58 -5.36
N HIS A 38 5.00 -21.61 -5.55
CA HIS A 38 4.62 -22.52 -4.45
C HIS A 38 5.81 -23.38 -3.99
N ALA A 39 6.63 -23.87 -4.91
CA ALA A 39 7.86 -24.59 -4.57
C ALA A 39 8.87 -23.66 -3.86
N ALA A 40 9.05 -22.44 -4.36
CA ALA A 40 9.91 -21.44 -3.74
C ALA A 40 9.41 -21.07 -2.33
N ALA A 41 8.12 -20.89 -2.13
CA ALA A 41 7.53 -20.58 -0.82
C ALA A 41 7.90 -21.61 0.24
N LYS A 42 7.84 -22.92 -0.08
CA LYS A 42 8.25 -23.99 0.83
C LYS A 42 9.71 -23.84 1.26
N LEU A 43 10.62 -23.70 0.30
CA LEU A 43 12.06 -23.52 0.55
C LEU A 43 12.35 -22.23 1.33
N LEU A 44 11.63 -21.15 1.05
CA LEU A 44 11.79 -19.86 1.72
C LEU A 44 11.34 -19.94 3.19
N MET A 45 10.25 -20.66 3.49
CA MET A 45 9.80 -20.85 4.87
C MET A 45 10.83 -21.63 5.70
N GLU A 46 11.45 -22.67 5.15
CA GLU A 46 12.50 -23.44 5.82
C GLU A 46 13.77 -22.61 6.11
N ARG A 47 14.10 -21.68 5.22
CA ARG A 47 15.38 -20.93 5.25
C ARG A 47 15.24 -19.51 5.77
N MET A 48 14.06 -19.11 6.23
CA MET A 48 13.73 -17.72 6.60
C MET A 48 14.64 -17.13 7.66
N HIS A 49 15.05 -17.95 8.63
CA HIS A 49 15.96 -17.55 9.70
C HIS A 49 17.31 -17.01 9.20
N ARG A 50 17.76 -17.45 8.02
CA ARG A 50 19.03 -17.07 7.36
C ARG A 50 18.93 -15.80 6.51
N MET A 51 17.72 -15.25 6.33
CA MET A 51 17.49 -14.14 5.41
C MET A 51 17.44 -12.79 6.12
N HIS A 52 18.04 -11.78 5.49
CA HIS A 52 17.91 -10.39 5.93
C HIS A 52 16.47 -9.90 5.70
N PRO A 53 15.89 -9.04 6.57
CA PRO A 53 14.53 -8.53 6.42
C PRO A 53 14.20 -7.89 5.07
N ILE A 54 15.18 -7.22 4.45
CA ILE A 54 14.99 -6.62 3.12
C ILE A 54 14.72 -7.68 2.05
N SER A 55 15.39 -8.84 2.13
CA SER A 55 15.19 -9.96 1.19
C SER A 55 13.78 -10.53 1.34
N LEU A 56 13.30 -10.69 2.57
CA LEU A 56 11.93 -11.14 2.85
C LEU A 56 10.88 -10.17 2.28
N THR A 57 11.15 -8.86 2.42
CA THR A 57 10.32 -7.80 1.83
C THR A 57 10.27 -7.95 0.31
N TYR A 58 11.40 -8.16 -0.35
CA TYR A 58 11.42 -8.35 -1.79
C TYR A 58 10.72 -9.63 -2.24
N PHE A 59 10.85 -10.75 -1.51
CA PHE A 59 10.11 -11.97 -1.84
C PHE A 59 8.60 -11.74 -1.76
N VAL A 60 8.09 -11.20 -0.66
CA VAL A 60 6.66 -10.91 -0.52
C VAL A 60 6.17 -9.94 -1.61
N TRP A 61 6.96 -8.92 -1.94
CA TRP A 61 6.64 -8.00 -3.05
C TRP A 61 6.60 -8.72 -4.40
N THR A 62 7.57 -9.60 -4.69
CA THR A 62 7.65 -10.35 -5.96
C THR A 62 6.44 -11.26 -6.13
N PHE A 63 6.04 -11.99 -5.10
CA PHE A 63 4.83 -12.82 -5.11
C PHE A 63 3.59 -11.97 -5.39
N ALA A 64 3.43 -10.87 -4.65
CA ALA A 64 2.32 -9.94 -4.83
C ALA A 64 2.31 -9.21 -6.19
N ARG A 65 3.47 -9.05 -6.85
CA ARG A 65 3.58 -8.49 -8.20
C ARG A 65 3.28 -9.51 -9.28
N ALA A 66 3.69 -10.75 -9.08
CA ALA A 66 3.34 -11.88 -9.94
C ALA A 66 1.84 -12.22 -9.84
N GLY A 67 1.14 -11.74 -8.82
CA GLY A 67 -0.26 -12.08 -8.60
C GLY A 67 -0.45 -13.49 -8.05
N VAL A 68 0.62 -14.09 -7.52
CA VAL A 68 0.57 -15.39 -6.85
C VAL A 68 0.53 -15.15 -5.34
N VAL A 69 -0.60 -15.49 -4.73
CA VAL A 69 -0.79 -15.32 -3.28
C VAL A 69 -0.59 -16.67 -2.60
N VAL A 70 0.42 -16.76 -1.74
CA VAL A 70 0.67 -17.92 -0.87
C VAL A 70 0.49 -17.45 0.57
N PRO A 71 -0.73 -17.53 1.14
CA PRO A 71 -1.03 -16.94 2.45
C PRO A 71 -0.15 -17.46 3.58
N ASP A 72 0.18 -18.75 3.58
CA ASP A 72 1.02 -19.36 4.61
C ASP A 72 2.45 -18.81 4.60
N PHE A 73 3.03 -18.62 3.41
CA PHE A 73 4.34 -17.97 3.28
C PHE A 73 4.31 -16.53 3.80
N MET A 74 3.30 -15.75 3.43
CA MET A 74 3.17 -14.38 3.90
C MET A 74 2.98 -14.30 5.42
N ARG A 75 2.14 -15.18 6.00
CA ARG A 75 1.97 -15.29 7.46
C ARG A 75 3.28 -15.68 8.14
N ALA A 76 3.98 -16.70 7.63
CA ALA A 76 5.27 -17.12 8.16
C ALA A 76 6.30 -15.98 8.15
N VAL A 77 6.33 -15.15 7.10
CA VAL A 77 7.19 -13.95 7.05
C VAL A 77 6.82 -12.95 8.14
N GLY A 78 5.53 -12.66 8.31
CA GLY A 78 5.07 -11.77 9.36
C GLY A 78 5.42 -12.29 10.76
N ASP A 79 5.16 -13.56 11.02
CA ASP A 79 5.44 -14.22 12.30
C ASP A 79 6.93 -14.21 12.60
N HIS A 80 7.76 -14.57 11.62
CA HIS A 80 9.21 -14.54 11.75
C HIS A 80 9.72 -13.13 12.09
N MET A 81 9.24 -12.11 11.38
CA MET A 81 9.61 -10.72 11.62
C MET A 81 9.20 -10.25 13.03
N CYS A 82 8.02 -10.66 13.51
CA CYS A 82 7.52 -10.33 14.84
C CYS A 82 8.30 -11.07 15.94
N ASN A 83 8.51 -12.37 15.79
CA ASN A 83 9.11 -13.25 16.79
C ASN A 83 10.61 -13.02 16.98
N THR A 84 11.31 -12.64 15.90
CA THR A 84 12.75 -12.36 15.95
C THR A 84 13.08 -10.89 16.22
N GLY A 85 12.07 -10.04 16.43
CA GLY A 85 12.27 -8.62 16.70
C GLY A 85 12.95 -7.86 15.55
N ARG A 86 12.80 -8.33 14.30
CA ARG A 86 13.53 -7.78 13.13
C ARG A 86 12.85 -6.58 12.47
N ILE A 87 11.63 -6.22 12.87
CA ILE A 87 10.90 -5.06 12.32
C ILE A 87 11.72 -3.75 12.37
N PRO A 88 12.44 -3.40 13.45
CA PRO A 88 13.27 -2.20 13.48
C PRO A 88 14.43 -2.19 12.46
N MET A 89 14.86 -3.36 11.98
CA MET A 89 15.90 -3.46 10.94
C MET A 89 15.40 -3.10 9.56
N CYS A 90 14.07 -3.07 9.35
CA CYS A 90 13.51 -2.63 8.09
C CYS A 90 13.80 -1.15 7.88
N ASP A 91 14.21 -0.83 6.65
CA ASP A 91 14.28 0.55 6.23
C ASP A 91 12.86 1.13 6.03
N ARG A 92 12.81 2.45 5.83
CA ARG A 92 11.57 3.20 5.62
C ARG A 92 10.72 2.67 4.46
N CYS A 93 11.34 2.11 3.42
CA CYS A 93 10.64 1.58 2.25
C CYS A 93 10.11 0.18 2.52
N SER A 94 10.85 -0.66 3.22
CA SER A 94 10.48 -2.05 3.53
C SER A 94 9.25 -2.13 4.42
N LEU A 95 9.18 -1.31 5.48
CA LEU A 95 8.01 -1.26 6.37
C LEU A 95 6.73 -0.99 5.58
N GLY A 96 6.75 0.06 4.74
CA GLY A 96 5.59 0.43 3.93
C GLY A 96 5.26 -0.57 2.83
N THR A 97 6.30 -1.18 2.24
CA THR A 97 6.13 -2.19 1.19
C THR A 97 5.51 -3.47 1.75
N MET A 98 5.85 -3.87 2.98
CA MET A 98 5.21 -5.02 3.62
C MET A 98 3.75 -4.83 3.91
N VAL A 99 3.37 -3.82 4.70
CA VAL A 99 1.95 -3.60 4.99
C VAL A 99 1.14 -3.41 3.71
N TRP A 100 1.70 -2.76 2.69
CA TRP A 100 1.08 -2.64 1.37
C TRP A 100 0.83 -4.00 0.72
N ASN A 101 1.81 -4.90 0.65
CA ASN A 101 1.64 -6.19 -0.02
C ASN A 101 0.73 -7.14 0.78
N PHE A 102 0.81 -7.16 2.12
CA PHE A 102 -0.16 -7.87 2.95
C PHE A 102 -1.59 -7.41 2.63
N SER A 103 -1.80 -6.09 2.58
CA SER A 103 -3.10 -5.51 2.23
C SER A 103 -3.54 -5.78 0.79
N LYS A 104 -2.61 -5.71 -0.17
CA LYS A 104 -2.89 -5.93 -1.59
C LYS A 104 -3.31 -7.38 -1.86
N CYS A 105 -2.67 -8.33 -1.19
CA CYS A 105 -2.98 -9.75 -1.28
C CYS A 105 -4.10 -10.19 -0.32
N SER A 106 -4.70 -9.26 0.42
CA SER A 106 -5.75 -9.54 1.42
C SER A 106 -5.34 -10.58 2.46
N VAL A 107 -4.05 -10.63 2.83
CA VAL A 107 -3.54 -11.51 3.89
C VAL A 107 -3.48 -10.72 5.19
N ARG A 108 -4.27 -11.14 6.18
CA ARG A 108 -4.35 -10.47 7.49
C ARG A 108 -3.24 -10.93 8.42
N HIS A 109 -2.61 -9.98 9.11
CA HIS A 109 -1.59 -10.24 10.14
C HIS A 109 -1.53 -9.09 11.16
N ASP A 110 -2.46 -9.09 12.11
CA ASP A 110 -2.70 -7.96 13.01
C ASP A 110 -1.48 -7.61 13.87
N ARG A 111 -0.77 -8.61 14.41
CA ARG A 111 0.46 -8.37 15.18
C ARG A 111 1.57 -7.68 14.39
N TYR A 112 1.71 -7.98 13.10
CA TYR A 112 2.70 -7.37 12.24
C TYR A 112 2.33 -5.91 11.94
N PHE A 113 1.04 -5.65 11.69
CA PHE A 113 0.52 -4.28 11.52
C PHE A 113 0.72 -3.47 12.80
N GLU A 114 0.42 -4.03 13.96
CA GLU A 114 0.60 -3.34 15.25
C GLU A 114 2.06 -2.94 15.50
N LEU A 115 2.99 -3.90 15.36
CA LEU A 115 4.41 -3.63 15.55
C LEU A 115 4.98 -2.69 14.48
N THR A 116 4.49 -2.77 13.24
CA THR A 116 4.89 -1.85 12.17
C THR A 116 4.38 -0.43 12.44
N ALA A 117 3.17 -0.27 12.99
CA ALA A 117 2.62 1.01 13.39
C ALA A 117 3.46 1.64 14.50
N ALA A 118 3.77 0.86 15.54
CA ALA A 118 4.64 1.27 16.64
C ALA A 118 6.05 1.67 16.16
N GLU A 119 6.61 0.96 15.19
CA GLU A 119 7.90 1.32 14.58
C GLU A 119 7.78 2.62 13.74
N CYS A 120 6.72 2.77 12.95
CA CYS A 120 6.50 3.93 12.09
C CYS A 120 6.38 5.26 12.86
N VAL A 121 5.90 5.23 14.10
CA VAL A 121 5.75 6.42 14.95
C VAL A 121 7.02 6.83 15.69
N ARG A 122 8.09 6.02 15.64
CA ARG A 122 9.38 6.39 16.24
C ARG A 122 9.92 7.69 15.63
N PRO A 123 10.68 8.50 16.41
CA PRO A 123 11.29 9.72 15.89
C PRO A 123 12.03 9.48 14.57
N ASN A 124 11.95 10.45 13.65
CA ASN A 124 12.57 10.43 12.32
C ASN A 124 11.98 9.45 11.30
N ARG A 125 11.30 8.37 11.72
CA ARG A 125 10.70 7.41 10.78
C ARG A 125 9.67 8.08 9.88
N THR A 126 8.64 8.70 10.46
CA THR A 126 7.60 9.42 9.72
C THR A 126 8.16 10.57 8.86
N ARG A 127 9.19 11.28 9.34
CA ARG A 127 9.85 12.37 8.59
C ARG A 127 10.59 11.88 7.35
N SER A 128 11.14 10.68 7.42
CA SER A 128 11.93 10.08 6.36
C SER A 128 11.11 9.37 5.28
N LEU A 129 9.82 9.10 5.51
CA LEU A 129 8.97 8.41 4.55
C LEU A 129 8.85 9.21 3.24
N ALA A 130 9.09 8.53 2.13
CA ALA A 130 8.77 9.05 0.81
C ALA A 130 7.24 9.24 0.69
N PRO A 131 6.75 10.25 -0.04
CA PRO A 131 5.32 10.53 -0.11
C PRO A 131 4.49 9.34 -0.59
N ARG A 132 4.98 8.56 -1.57
CA ARG A 132 4.36 7.28 -1.98
C ARG A 132 4.20 6.30 -0.82
N ASN A 133 5.24 6.09 -0.01
CA ASN A 133 5.18 5.12 1.10
C ASN A 133 4.20 5.58 2.18
N PHE A 134 4.11 6.90 2.39
CA PHE A 134 3.11 7.51 3.25
C PHE A 134 1.68 7.16 2.81
N GLN A 135 1.39 7.34 1.51
CA GLN A 135 0.10 6.98 0.93
C GLN A 135 -0.17 5.48 1.03
N ASN A 136 0.78 4.65 0.60
CA ASN A 136 0.60 3.19 0.53
C ASN A 136 0.35 2.58 1.91
N THR A 137 1.06 3.06 2.93
CA THR A 137 0.86 2.60 4.31
C THR A 137 -0.54 2.98 4.80
N LEU A 138 -0.99 4.22 4.64
CA LEU A 138 -2.35 4.63 5.06
C LEU A 138 -3.46 3.83 4.34
N ILE A 139 -3.32 3.61 3.03
CA ILE A 139 -4.25 2.77 2.28
C ILE A 139 -4.23 1.33 2.80
N ALA A 140 -3.06 0.78 3.14
CA ALA A 140 -2.94 -0.58 3.65
C ALA A 140 -3.71 -0.77 4.97
N TYR A 141 -3.51 0.14 5.94
CA TYR A 141 -4.23 0.09 7.22
C TYR A 141 -5.73 0.26 7.03
N SER A 142 -6.14 1.18 6.15
CA SER A 142 -7.53 1.36 5.72
C SER A 142 -8.14 0.06 5.19
N ARG A 143 -7.51 -0.56 4.17
CA ARG A 143 -8.01 -1.78 3.51
C ARG A 143 -8.08 -2.97 4.47
N MET A 144 -7.12 -3.08 5.39
CA MET A 144 -7.11 -4.13 6.41
C MET A 144 -8.04 -3.83 7.59
N ARG A 145 -8.66 -2.65 7.62
CA ARG A 145 -9.47 -2.16 8.73
C ARG A 145 -8.73 -2.23 10.08
N HIS A 146 -7.42 -1.97 10.06
CA HIS A 146 -6.57 -1.96 11.24
C HIS A 146 -6.44 -0.54 11.77
N TRP A 147 -7.07 -0.25 12.91
CA TRP A 147 -6.98 1.05 13.57
C TRP A 147 -5.83 1.05 14.57
N HIS A 148 -4.94 2.04 14.46
CA HIS A 148 -3.90 2.30 15.45
C HIS A 148 -3.79 3.82 15.66
N GLU A 149 -4.34 4.32 16.76
CA GLU A 149 -4.54 5.76 17.02
C GLU A 149 -3.25 6.57 16.87
N LYS A 150 -2.19 6.24 17.62
CA LYS A 150 -0.92 6.99 17.56
C LYS A 150 -0.29 7.03 16.16
N TYR A 151 -0.49 5.97 15.38
CA TYR A 151 0.00 5.87 14.01
C TYR A 151 -0.80 6.77 13.08
N VAL A 152 -2.13 6.71 13.15
CA VAL A 152 -3.02 7.59 12.37
C VAL A 152 -2.71 9.06 12.68
N ASP A 153 -2.56 9.40 13.95
CA ASP A 153 -2.19 10.74 14.41
C ASP A 153 -0.83 11.21 13.90
N ALA A 154 0.20 10.37 13.99
CA ALA A 154 1.53 10.68 13.48
C ALA A 154 1.50 10.89 11.96
N MET A 155 0.74 10.07 11.25
CA MET A 155 0.58 10.19 9.80
C MET A 155 -0.24 11.43 9.42
N ALA A 156 -1.29 11.79 10.15
CA ALA A 156 -2.03 13.02 9.90
C ALA A 156 -1.12 14.27 10.03
N ARG A 157 -0.31 14.34 11.08
CA ARG A 157 0.68 15.41 11.25
C ARG A 157 1.76 15.41 10.16
N GLY A 158 2.24 14.22 9.79
CA GLY A 158 3.27 14.08 8.76
C GLY A 158 2.78 14.42 7.34
N LEU A 159 1.50 14.18 7.05
CA LEU A 159 0.90 14.46 5.76
C LEU A 159 0.87 15.95 5.46
N ARG A 160 0.53 16.79 6.45
CA ARG A 160 0.58 18.24 6.31
C ARG A 160 1.94 18.71 5.80
N ARG A 161 3.03 18.21 6.41
CA ARG A 161 4.40 18.51 5.97
C ARG A 161 4.64 18.09 4.53
N LEU A 162 4.14 16.92 4.10
CA LEU A 162 4.33 16.45 2.73
C LEU A 162 3.59 17.30 1.69
N LEU A 163 2.43 17.86 2.05
CA LEU A 163 1.62 18.70 1.16
C LEU A 163 2.09 20.15 1.15
N ASP A 164 2.45 20.70 2.32
CA ASP A 164 2.81 22.11 2.48
C ASP A 164 4.28 22.39 2.13
N VAL A 165 5.18 21.41 2.31
CA VAL A 165 6.63 21.62 2.18
C VAL A 165 7.15 20.93 0.93
N GLN A 166 7.31 21.69 -0.16
CA GLN A 166 8.26 21.30 -1.19
C GLN A 166 9.68 21.54 -0.69
N ASN A 167 10.50 20.49 -0.70
CA ASN A 167 11.92 20.60 -0.39
C ASN A 167 12.72 20.67 -1.71
N PRO A 168 13.32 21.83 -2.05
CA PRO A 168 14.10 21.96 -3.28
C PRO A 168 15.31 21.03 -3.35
N LYS A 169 15.88 20.63 -2.20
CA LYS A 169 16.99 19.67 -2.13
C LYS A 169 16.54 18.23 -2.43
N PHE A 170 15.25 17.92 -2.24
CA PHE A 170 14.67 16.61 -2.49
C PHE A 170 13.36 16.77 -3.26
N PRO A 171 13.43 17.09 -4.56
CA PRO A 171 12.26 17.53 -5.32
C PRO A 171 11.37 16.33 -5.70
N LYS A 172 10.56 15.87 -4.75
CA LYS A 172 9.71 14.66 -4.88
C LYS A 172 8.56 14.78 -5.88
N CYS A 173 8.39 15.97 -6.47
CA CYS A 173 7.39 16.26 -7.48
C CYS A 173 8.01 16.78 -8.80
N ASP A 174 9.33 16.80 -8.94
CA ASP A 174 10.00 17.28 -10.15
C ASP A 174 10.15 16.15 -11.18
N ARG A 175 9.53 16.36 -12.34
CA ARG A 175 9.54 15.42 -13.49
C ARG A 175 10.91 15.30 -14.16
N LYS A 176 11.81 16.27 -13.96
CA LYS A 176 13.18 16.22 -14.49
C LYS A 176 14.06 15.25 -13.70
N VAL A 177 13.74 15.06 -12.42
CA VAL A 177 14.54 14.26 -11.49
C VAL A 177 13.93 12.87 -11.27
N LEU A 178 12.60 12.77 -11.25
CA LEU A 178 11.90 11.52 -11.02
C LEU A 178 11.30 10.98 -12.31
N PHE A 179 11.47 9.67 -12.52
CA PHE A 179 10.75 8.98 -13.58
C PHE A 179 9.25 8.92 -13.27
N ALA A 180 8.45 9.01 -14.32
CA ALA A 180 7.02 8.77 -14.27
C ALA A 180 6.71 7.30 -14.62
N TYR A 181 5.62 6.78 -14.07
CA TYR A 181 5.03 5.53 -14.53
C TYR A 181 3.57 5.75 -14.90
N THR A 182 3.12 5.00 -15.91
CA THR A 182 1.75 5.05 -16.40
C THR A 182 0.87 4.15 -15.55
N CYS A 183 -0.23 4.71 -15.06
CA CYS A 183 -1.27 4.01 -14.34
C CYS A 183 -2.17 3.24 -15.30
N LYS A 184 -3.00 2.33 -14.77
CA LYS A 184 -3.96 1.55 -15.57
C LYS A 184 -4.96 2.42 -16.34
N ASP A 185 -5.25 3.62 -15.83
CA ASP A 185 -6.15 4.60 -16.45
C ASP A 185 -5.43 5.53 -17.45
N GLY A 186 -4.16 5.25 -17.76
CA GLY A 186 -3.34 6.08 -18.65
C GLY A 186 -2.72 7.31 -17.99
N SER A 187 -3.09 7.63 -16.74
CA SER A 187 -2.50 8.77 -16.03
C SER A 187 -1.04 8.52 -15.68
N GLU A 188 -0.19 9.54 -15.80
CA GLU A 188 1.19 9.46 -15.37
C GLU A 188 1.36 9.95 -13.95
N VAL A 189 2.14 9.20 -13.16
CA VAL A 189 2.46 9.58 -11.78
C VAL A 189 3.95 9.43 -11.56
N LEU A 190 4.55 10.42 -10.90
CA LEU A 190 5.95 10.35 -10.51
C LEU A 190 6.16 9.28 -9.45
N ALA A 191 7.29 8.58 -9.56
CA ALA A 191 7.61 7.42 -8.73
C ALA A 191 7.37 7.63 -7.23
N ASP A 192 7.71 8.80 -6.70
CA ASP A 192 7.63 9.11 -5.26
C ASP A 192 6.51 10.08 -4.86
N ALA A 193 5.67 10.52 -5.81
CA ALA A 193 4.64 11.52 -5.53
C ALA A 193 3.48 10.99 -4.67
N PHE A 194 2.91 11.88 -3.86
CA PHE A 194 1.66 11.65 -3.15
C PHE A 194 0.49 12.01 -4.08
N ARG A 195 -0.52 11.13 -4.19
CA ARG A 195 -1.71 11.37 -5.02
C ARG A 195 -2.80 12.03 -4.18
N ILE A 196 -3.19 13.24 -4.54
CA ILE A 196 -4.27 13.98 -3.87
C ILE A 196 -5.58 13.17 -3.86
N SER A 197 -5.90 12.46 -4.95
CA SER A 197 -7.10 11.61 -5.02
C SER A 197 -7.13 10.52 -3.95
N SER A 198 -5.96 10.05 -3.50
CA SER A 198 -5.86 9.05 -2.43
C SER A 198 -6.27 9.60 -1.06
N LEU A 199 -6.23 10.92 -0.84
CA LEU A 199 -6.72 11.53 0.40
C LEU A 199 -8.20 11.22 0.63
N SER A 200 -9.02 11.29 -0.40
CA SER A 200 -10.46 11.02 -0.28
C SER A 200 -10.72 9.58 0.20
N VAL A 201 -9.97 8.62 -0.34
CA VAL A 201 -10.05 7.21 0.05
C VAL A 201 -9.58 7.02 1.49
N ILE A 202 -8.42 7.59 1.82
CA ILE A 202 -7.81 7.49 3.16
C ILE A 202 -8.72 8.10 4.22
N LEU A 203 -9.20 9.33 4.01
CA LEU A 203 -10.01 10.07 4.99
C LEU A 203 -11.37 9.41 5.23
N ARG A 204 -12.06 8.98 4.17
CA ARG A 204 -13.34 8.25 4.30
C ARG A 204 -13.17 6.97 5.08
N ALA A 205 -12.10 6.22 4.81
CA ALA A 205 -11.83 4.98 5.51
C ALA A 205 -11.52 5.22 6.99
N PHE A 206 -10.66 6.19 7.33
CA PHE A 206 -10.35 6.46 8.72
C PHE A 206 -11.53 7.05 9.50
N GLN A 207 -12.39 7.85 8.86
CA GLN A 207 -13.64 8.29 9.49
C GLN A 207 -14.53 7.10 9.85
N SER A 208 -14.71 6.15 8.92
CA SER A 208 -15.48 4.93 9.15
C SER A 208 -14.84 4.03 10.22
N LEU A 209 -13.51 3.87 10.21
CA LEU A 209 -12.79 3.06 11.19
C LEU A 209 -12.86 3.66 12.59
N ARG A 210 -12.71 4.98 12.72
CA ARG A 210 -12.84 5.68 13.99
C ARG A 210 -14.23 5.51 14.58
N ALA A 211 -15.28 5.68 13.78
CA ALA A 211 -16.67 5.54 14.22
C ALA A 211 -17.02 4.11 14.70
N GLY A 212 -16.27 3.09 14.25
CA GLY A 212 -16.45 1.70 14.66
C GLY A 212 -15.49 1.22 15.76
N ALA A 213 -14.64 2.09 16.32
CA ALA A 213 -13.68 1.71 17.34
C ALA A 213 -14.37 1.61 18.73
N PRO A 214 -14.08 0.58 19.54
CA PRO A 214 -14.66 0.44 20.87
C PRO A 214 -14.23 1.60 21.78
N GLY A 215 -15.21 2.28 22.39
CA GLY A 215 -14.98 3.31 23.41
C GLY A 215 -15.30 4.77 23.04
N GLN A 216 -15.99 5.04 21.92
CA GLN A 216 -16.36 6.42 21.55
C GLN A 216 -17.83 6.76 21.93
N PRO A 217 -18.10 7.93 22.54
CA PRO A 217 -19.47 8.44 22.69
C PRO A 217 -20.10 8.70 21.32
N PRO A 218 -21.45 8.60 21.20
CA PRO A 218 -22.13 8.67 19.91
C PRO A 218 -21.82 10.00 19.19
N ALA A 219 -21.65 9.91 17.88
CA ALA A 219 -21.45 11.08 17.03
C ALA A 219 -22.60 12.07 17.24
N LEU A 220 -22.26 13.33 17.58
CA LEU A 220 -23.23 14.43 17.57
C LEU A 220 -23.83 14.53 16.17
N LYS A 221 -25.16 14.38 16.12
CA LYS A 221 -25.97 14.52 14.91
C LYS A 221 -25.92 15.94 14.37
#